data_AF-A0A2D5HB57-F1
#
_entry.id   AF-A0A2D5HB57-F1
#
_cell.length_a   1.000
_cell.length_b   1.000
_cell.length_c   1.000
_cell.angle_alpha   90.00
_cell.angle_beta   90.00
_cell.angle_gamma   90.00
#
_symmetry.space_group_name_H-M   'P 1'
#
loop_
_entity.id
_entity.type
_entity.pdbx_description
1 polymer ?
#
loop_
_entity_poly.entity_id
_entity_poly.type
_entity_poly.pdbx_seq_one_letter_code
_entity_poly.pdbx_strand_id
1 'polypeptide(L)'
;MSATTLDAATPKASPAQITAAFYDLNERDHPEGGSTMLGFWLYLMSDCLIFAMLFAAYGVLGGNYAAGPGPKNLFELPLVAVNTAMLLFSSITYGFAMLAMAKNRKGATQAWLLV
;
A
#
# COMPACT_ATOMS: atom_id res chain seq x y z
N MET A 1 5.60 60.35 -49.47
CA MET A 1 6.15 58.99 -49.57
C MET A 1 7.03 58.77 -48.34
N SER A 2 6.66 58.12 -47.24
CA SER A 2 5.47 57.36 -46.87
C SER A 2 5.38 57.36 -45.34
N ALA A 3 4.19 57.63 -44.79
CA ALA A 3 3.92 57.47 -43.36
C ALA A 3 3.92 55.97 -43.04
N THR A 4 4.86 55.52 -42.20
CA THR A 4 4.88 54.15 -41.68
C THR A 4 3.92 54.12 -40.49
N THR A 5 2.70 53.67 -40.73
CA THR A 5 1.71 53.42 -39.69
C THR A 5 2.16 52.22 -38.86
N LEU A 6 2.46 52.47 -37.59
CA LEU A 6 2.68 51.44 -36.58
C LEU A 6 1.32 50.76 -36.32
N ASP A 7 1.06 49.65 -37.00
CA ASP A 7 -0.16 48.87 -36.80
C ASP A 7 -0.01 48.07 -35.51
N ALA A 8 -0.55 48.64 -34.43
CA ALA A 8 -0.64 48.00 -33.12
C ALA A 8 -1.72 46.91 -33.18
N ALA A 9 -1.40 45.78 -33.80
CA ALA A 9 -2.21 44.57 -33.71
C ALA A 9 -2.01 43.92 -32.32
N THR A 10 -2.58 44.55 -31.28
CA THR A 10 -2.82 43.90 -30.00
C THR A 10 -3.74 42.70 -30.27
N PRO A 11 -3.34 41.45 -29.97
CA PRO A 11 -4.24 40.33 -30.11
C PRO A 11 -5.39 40.53 -29.12
N LYS A 12 -6.58 40.90 -29.60
CA LYS A 12 -7.81 40.86 -28.79
C LYS A 12 -8.16 39.38 -28.57
N ALA A 13 -7.54 38.78 -27.56
CA ALA A 13 -7.97 37.48 -27.07
C ALA A 13 -9.45 37.59 -26.67
N SER A 14 -10.29 36.76 -27.28
CA SER A 14 -11.72 36.66 -26.95
C SER A 14 -11.85 36.29 -25.46
N PRO A 15 -12.87 36.79 -24.73
CA PRO A 15 -13.09 36.42 -23.33
C PRO A 15 -13.08 34.90 -23.10
N ALA A 16 -13.61 34.13 -24.05
CA ALA A 16 -13.60 32.67 -24.01
C ALA A 16 -12.18 32.07 -24.11
N GLN A 17 -11.27 32.70 -24.84
CA GLN A 17 -9.87 32.27 -24.95
C GLN A 17 -9.09 32.58 -23.68
N ILE A 18 -9.40 33.71 -23.01
CA ILE A 18 -8.83 34.05 -21.72
C ILE A 18 -9.33 33.06 -20.66
N THR A 19 -10.62 32.73 -20.65
CA THR A 19 -11.18 31.71 -19.73
C THR A 19 -10.54 30.33 -19.96
N ALA A 20 -10.39 29.89 -21.20
CA ALA A 20 -9.75 28.62 -21.53
C ALA A 20 -8.23 28.60 -21.23
N ALA A 21 -7.57 29.75 -21.22
CA ALA A 21 -6.15 29.86 -20.84
C ALA A 21 -5.94 29.85 -19.31
N PHE A 22 -6.94 30.29 -18.54
CA PHE A 22 -6.86 30.35 -17.06
C PHE A 22 -7.43 29.11 -16.36
N TYR A 23 -8.37 28.40 -16.97
CA TYR A 23 -8.89 27.14 -16.45
C TYR A 23 -8.25 25.98 -17.21
N ASP A 24 -7.52 25.13 -16.49
CA ASP A 24 -7.09 23.83 -17.01
C ASP A 24 -8.35 22.94 -17.13
N LEU A 25 -9.01 23.03 -18.28
CA LEU A 25 -10.21 22.23 -18.62
C LEU A 25 -9.85 20.78 -18.98
N ASN A 26 -8.55 20.44 -19.02
CA ASN A 26 -8.10 19.07 -19.15
C ASN A 26 -8.08 18.47 -17.75
N GLU A 27 -9.16 17.75 -17.41
CA GLU A 27 -9.14 16.82 -16.29
C GLU A 27 -7.94 15.89 -16.48
N ARG A 28 -6.87 16.09 -15.70
CA ARG A 28 -5.70 15.22 -15.80
C ARG A 28 -6.14 13.86 -15.30
N ASP A 29 -6.31 12.91 -16.23
CA ASP A 29 -6.60 11.51 -15.93
C ASP A 29 -5.64 11.03 -14.83
N HIS A 30 -6.15 10.99 -13.61
CA HIS A 30 -5.40 10.42 -12.50
C HIS A 30 -5.25 8.93 -12.81
N PRO A 31 -4.02 8.39 -12.91
CA PRO A 31 -3.82 6.99 -13.26
C PRO A 31 -4.57 6.11 -12.25
N GLU A 32 -5.54 5.37 -12.78
CA GLU A 32 -6.40 4.47 -12.02
C GLU A 32 -5.52 3.40 -11.36
N GLY A 33 -5.31 3.53 -10.04
CA GLY A 33 -4.48 2.59 -9.25
C GLY A 33 -3.35 3.20 -8.43
N GLY A 34 -3.04 4.50 -8.57
CA GLY A 34 -2.04 5.15 -7.71
C GLY A 34 -2.43 5.17 -6.22
N SER A 35 -3.74 5.19 -5.93
CA SER A 35 -4.27 5.23 -4.56
C SER A 35 -4.44 3.85 -3.92
N THR A 36 -4.62 2.77 -4.70
CA THR A 36 -4.90 1.43 -4.14
C THR A 36 -3.71 0.82 -3.41
N MET A 37 -2.49 0.99 -3.92
CA MET A 37 -1.28 0.55 -3.23
C MET A 37 -1.03 1.34 -1.94
N LEU A 38 -1.33 2.64 -1.94
CA LEU A 38 -1.28 3.48 -0.74
C LEU A 38 -2.32 3.04 0.29
N GLY A 39 -3.55 2.78 -0.15
CA GLY A 39 -4.62 2.25 0.71
C GLY A 39 -4.29 0.89 1.31
N PHE A 40 -3.68 -0.01 0.53
CA PHE A 40 -3.18 -1.30 1.02
C PHE A 40 -2.09 -1.12 2.09
N TRP A 41 -1.15 -0.20 1.88
CA TRP A 41 -0.09 0.07 2.86
C TRP A 41 -0.65 0.64 4.17
N LEU A 42 -1.61 1.56 4.08
CA LEU A 42 -2.29 2.11 5.25
C LEU A 42 -3.07 1.03 6.01
N TYR A 43 -3.71 0.10 5.28
CA TYR A 43 -4.37 -1.07 5.87
C TYR A 43 -3.37 -1.95 6.64
N LEU A 44 -2.20 -2.27 6.06
CA LEU A 44 -1.15 -3.02 6.77
C LEU A 44 -0.65 -2.31 8.04
N MET A 45 -0.49 -0.97 8.01
CA MET A 45 -0.12 -0.20 9.21
C MET A 45 -1.20 -0.25 10.29
N SER A 46 -2.48 -0.23 9.89
CA SER A 46 -3.61 -0.37 10.81
C SER A 46 -3.61 -1.73 11.50
N ASP A 47 -3.39 -2.80 10.75
CA ASP A 47 -3.29 -4.16 11.32
C ASP A 47 -2.13 -4.27 12.32
N CYS A 48 -0.98 -3.65 12.04
CA CYS A 48 0.12 -3.54 12.99
C CYS A 48 -0.27 -2.83 14.31
N LEU A 49 -1.08 -1.76 14.24
CA LEU A 49 -1.58 -1.06 15.43
C LEU A 49 -2.55 -1.91 16.24
N ILE A 50 -3.39 -2.72 15.58
CA ILE A 50 -4.27 -3.69 16.26
C ILE A 50 -3.43 -4.70 17.04
N PHE A 51 -2.42 -5.31 16.41
CA PHE A 51 -1.51 -6.22 17.11
C PHE A 51 -0.78 -5.54 18.27
N ALA A 52 -0.34 -4.30 18.11
CA ALA A 52 0.32 -3.53 19.17
C ALA A 52 -0.59 -3.33 20.39
N MET A 53 -1.88 -3.02 20.19
CA MET A 53 -2.84 -2.92 21.28
C MET A 53 -3.09 -4.27 21.97
N LEU A 54 -3.14 -5.37 21.21
CA LEU A 54 -3.26 -6.72 21.78
C LEU A 54 -2.03 -7.09 22.62
N PHE A 55 -0.81 -6.76 22.16
CA PHE A 55 0.42 -6.95 22.94
C PHE A 55 0.46 -6.05 24.18
N ALA A 56 -0.01 -4.81 24.08
CA ALA A 56 -0.13 -3.91 25.23
C ALA A 56 -1.12 -4.45 26.26
N ALA A 57 -2.29 -4.92 25.83
CA ALA A 57 -3.27 -5.58 26.70
C ALA A 57 -2.69 -6.84 27.36
N TYR A 58 -1.98 -7.68 26.60
CA TYR A 58 -1.27 -8.84 27.14
C TYR A 58 -0.20 -8.44 28.18
N GLY A 59 0.57 -7.37 27.95
CA GLY A 59 1.54 -6.87 28.92
C GLY A 59 0.91 -6.33 30.21
N VAL A 60 -0.21 -5.62 30.10
CA VAL A 60 -0.92 -5.03 31.25
C VAL A 60 -1.67 -6.09 32.06
N LEU A 61 -2.35 -7.03 31.40
CA LEU A 61 -3.15 -8.07 32.06
C LEU A 61 -2.33 -9.33 32.40
N GLY A 62 -1.19 -9.55 31.74
CA GLY A 62 -0.33 -10.74 31.93
C GLY A 62 0.40 -10.79 33.27
N GLY A 63 0.34 -9.76 34.10
CA GLY A 63 0.81 -9.80 35.50
C GLY A 63 -0.28 -10.17 36.51
N ASN A 64 -1.56 -10.03 36.14
CA ASN A 64 -2.70 -10.22 37.04
C ASN A 64 -3.22 -11.67 37.00
N TYR A 65 -2.32 -12.65 37.02
CA TYR A 65 -2.72 -14.03 37.25
C TYR A 65 -3.07 -14.16 38.74
N ALA A 66 -4.36 -14.15 39.04
CA ALA A 66 -4.91 -14.41 40.37
C ALA A 66 -4.61 -15.86 40.82
N ALA A 67 -3.34 -16.17 41.07
CA ALA A 67 -2.81 -17.48 41.45
C ALA A 67 -3.15 -18.64 40.48
N GLY A 68 -3.44 -18.36 39.21
CA GLY A 68 -3.67 -19.38 38.17
C GLY A 68 -2.36 -19.97 37.61
N PRO A 69 -2.37 -21.22 37.12
CA PRO A 69 -1.18 -21.89 36.58
C PRO A 69 -0.54 -21.03 35.49
N GLY A 70 0.77 -20.80 35.61
CA GLY A 70 1.47 -19.86 34.75
C GLY A 70 1.42 -20.26 33.26
N PRO A 71 1.60 -19.28 32.33
CA PRO A 71 1.54 -19.48 30.87
C PRO A 71 2.51 -20.57 30.36
N LYS A 72 3.51 -20.93 31.16
CA LYS A 72 4.45 -22.03 30.92
C LYS A 72 3.79 -23.43 30.87
N ASN A 73 2.55 -23.58 31.34
CA ASN A 73 1.75 -24.82 31.24
C ASN A 73 0.75 -24.82 30.07
N LEU A 74 0.48 -23.68 29.44
CA LEU A 74 -0.47 -23.59 28.31
C LEU A 74 0.22 -23.46 26.94
N PHE A 75 1.48 -22.99 26.92
CA PHE A 75 2.25 -22.85 25.70
C PHE A 75 3.32 -23.93 25.60
N GLU A 76 3.09 -24.91 24.74
CA GLU A 76 4.16 -25.78 24.29
C GLU A 76 5.01 -25.03 23.26
N LEU A 77 6.15 -24.51 23.72
CA LEU A 77 7.12 -23.79 22.88
C LEU A 77 7.47 -24.53 21.57
N PRO A 78 7.63 -25.87 21.53
CA PRO A 78 7.89 -26.58 20.29
C PRO A 78 6.73 -26.48 19.29
N LEU A 79 5.48 -26.59 19.76
CA LEU A 79 4.30 -26.52 18.91
C LEU A 79 4.09 -25.10 18.35
N VAL A 80 4.30 -24.08 19.18
CA VAL A 80 4.28 -22.68 18.75
C VAL A 80 5.40 -22.41 17.73
N ALA A 81 6.61 -22.91 17.99
CA ALA A 81 7.74 -22.73 17.08
C ALA A 81 7.53 -23.42 15.73
N VAL A 82 6.94 -24.61 15.70
CA VAL A 82 6.59 -25.32 14.46
C VAL A 82 5.55 -24.55 13.64
N ASN A 83 4.50 -24.01 14.29
CA ASN A 83 3.52 -23.17 13.61
C ASN A 83 4.14 -21.89 13.03
N THR A 84 5.03 -21.23 13.78
CA THR A 84 5.78 -20.07 13.26
C THR A 84 6.70 -20.47 12.10
N ALA A 85 7.40 -21.59 12.18
CA ALA A 85 8.26 -22.07 11.12
C ALA A 85 7.48 -22.36 9.82
N MET A 86 6.28 -22.95 9.91
CA MET A 86 5.40 -23.14 8.75
C MET A 86 4.95 -21.80 8.13
N LEU A 87 4.59 -20.81 8.95
CA LEU A 87 4.25 -19.47 8.47
C LEU A 87 5.43 -18.75 7.81
N LEU A 88 6.63 -18.88 8.38
CA LEU A 88 7.85 -18.34 7.78
C LEU A 88 8.17 -19.00 6.44
N PHE A 89 7.99 -20.32 6.35
CA PHE A 89 8.15 -21.04 5.10
C PHE A 89 7.16 -20.54 4.03
N SER A 90 5.89 -20.34 4.40
CA SER A 90 4.88 -19.74 3.50
C SER A 90 5.27 -18.34 3.01
N SER A 91 5.87 -17.51 3.88
CA SER A 91 6.40 -16.19 3.49
C SER A 91 7.54 -16.29 2.45
N ILE A 92 8.42 -17.28 2.61
CA ILE A 92 9.51 -17.55 1.65
C ILE A 92 8.96 -18.03 0.30
N THR A 93 7.99 -18.96 0.31
CA THR A 93 7.31 -19.46 -0.89
C THR A 93 6.67 -18.32 -1.68
N TYR A 94 5.98 -17.39 -1.01
CA TYR A 94 5.43 -16.19 -1.64
C TYR A 94 6.50 -15.26 -2.23
N GLY A 95 7.64 -15.12 -1.54
CA GLY A 95 8.80 -14.38 -2.07
C GLY A 95 9.34 -14.95 -3.38
N PHE A 96 9.42 -16.28 -3.50
CA PHE A 96 9.79 -16.93 -4.76
C PHE A 96 8.71 -16.81 -5.84
N ALA A 97 7.43 -16.86 -5.47
CA ALA A 97 6.30 -16.63 -6.39
C ALA A 97 6.38 -15.24 -7.04
N MET A 98 6.69 -14.21 -6.24
CA MET A 98 6.90 -12.83 -6.70
C MET A 98 8.07 -12.72 -7.68
N LEU A 99 9.18 -13.43 -7.43
CA LEU A 99 10.32 -13.46 -8.35
C LEU A 99 9.97 -14.13 -9.68
N ALA A 100 9.13 -15.17 -9.66
CA ALA A 100 8.62 -15.82 -10.88
C ALA A 100 7.64 -14.91 -11.66
N MET A 101 6.84 -14.08 -10.95
CA MET A 101 6.00 -13.06 -11.58
C MET A 101 6.82 -12.00 -12.30
N ALA A 102 7.90 -11.53 -11.69
CA ALA A 102 8.81 -10.56 -12.31
C ALA A 102 9.43 -11.11 -13.62
N LYS A 103 9.58 -12.43 -13.72
CA LYS A 103 10.05 -13.13 -14.94
C LYS A 103 8.92 -13.48 -15.92
N ASN A 104 7.70 -12.98 -15.69
CA ASN A 104 6.48 -13.20 -16.50
C ASN A 104 6.10 -14.69 -16.68
N ARG A 105 6.54 -15.57 -15.77
CA ARG A 105 6.27 -17.01 -15.84
C ARG A 105 4.99 -17.36 -15.08
N LYS A 106 3.84 -17.08 -15.69
CA LYS A 106 2.50 -17.27 -15.09
C LYS A 106 2.28 -18.66 -14.48
N GLY A 107 2.66 -19.73 -15.19
CA GLY A 107 2.50 -21.11 -14.70
C GLY A 107 3.39 -21.42 -13.48
N ALA A 108 4.60 -20.86 -13.40
CA ALA A 108 5.46 -21.03 -12.25
C ALA A 108 4.93 -20.23 -11.04
N THR A 109 4.47 -19.00 -11.25
CA THR A 109 3.82 -18.21 -10.20
C THR A 109 2.60 -18.92 -9.61
N GLN A 110 1.72 -19.47 -10.45
CA GLN A 110 0.54 -20.18 -9.98
C GLN A 110 0.90 -21.43 -9.18
N ALA A 111 1.95 -22.15 -9.59
CA ALA A 111 2.46 -23.30 -8.83
C ALA A 111 3.03 -22.89 -7.45
N TRP A 112 3.75 -21.76 -7.37
CA TRP A 112 4.28 -21.24 -6.11
C TRP A 112 3.22 -20.62 -5.18
N LEU A 113 2.05 -20.21 -5.70
CA LEU A 113 0.93 -19.71 -4.88
C LEU A 113 0.01 -20.83 -4.37
N LEU A 114 0.07 -22.03 -4.96
CA LEU A 114 -0.78 -23.17 -4.60
C LEU A 114 -0.22 -23.92 -3.37
N VAL A 115 1.06 -23.73 -3.08
CA VAL A 115 1.82 -24.31 -1.96
C VAL A 115 1.82 -23.35 -0.77
#